data_AF-A0A6C0D2S3-F1
#
_entry.id   AF-A0A6C0D2S3-F1
#
_cell.length_a   1.000
_cell.length_b   1.000
_cell.length_c   1.000
_cell.angle_alpha   90.00
_cell.angle_beta   90.00
_cell.angle_gamma   90.00
#
_symmetry.space_group_name_H-M   'P 1'
#
loop_
_entity.id
_entity.type
_entity.pdbx_description
1 polymer ?
#
loop_
_entity_poly.entity_id
_entity_poly.type
_entity_poly.pdbx_seq_one_letter_code
_entity_poly.pdbx_strand_id
1 'polypeptide(L)'
;MKREIRYPIFLDCTRFCGKDVFWKFVFEDMAYGKFPPGIYIQKDYLCCSSKGKEFVYKMMDNGEMMKSEQEVYEEIRNLLQTRACLLSDKEALFQRRNILHSRQIQFERERYNEESWNVIRKKIIKENLMEEYVLESRNKYELDSQQIKRLFSLIILGFIFKSIHSKDVSYSNGYIQAIEGFEFSPRTVQCTKNIYNTELAPITYSIHSSPTLSSPLTPLKNTNPLTTTTTTLSSHWVKYIAGLTMNKKQSS
;
A
#
# COMPACT_ATOMS: atom_id res chain seq x y z
N MET A 1 12.22 34.80 16.45
CA MET A 1 12.13 35.69 15.27
C MET A 1 10.72 35.62 14.72
N LYS A 2 10.01 36.74 14.57
CA LYS A 2 8.71 36.79 13.90
C LYS A 2 8.94 36.51 12.42
N ARG A 3 8.19 35.58 11.83
CA ARG A 3 8.24 35.30 10.39
C ARG A 3 7.32 36.29 9.68
N GLU A 4 7.82 36.96 8.66
CA GLU A 4 7.03 37.87 7.84
C GLU A 4 6.34 37.10 6.71
N ILE A 5 5.04 37.35 6.51
CA ILE A 5 4.26 36.72 5.45
C ILE A 5 4.67 37.35 4.12
N ARG A 6 5.12 36.53 3.17
CA ARG A 6 5.52 36.98 1.83
C ARG A 6 4.43 36.80 0.79
N TYR A 7 3.64 35.75 0.94
CA TYR A 7 2.63 35.35 -0.06
C TYR A 7 1.30 35.02 0.64
N PRO A 8 0.48 36.04 0.95
CA PRO A 8 -0.75 35.87 1.73
C PRO A 8 -1.74 34.86 1.14
N ILE A 9 -1.79 34.75 -0.19
CA ILE A 9 -2.69 33.82 -0.91
C ILE A 9 -2.58 32.36 -0.41
N PHE A 10 -1.39 31.88 -0.06
CA PHE A 10 -1.25 30.53 0.46
C PHE A 10 -1.75 30.38 1.89
N LEU A 11 -1.71 31.47 2.67
CA LEU A 11 -2.29 31.46 4.00
C LEU A 11 -3.82 31.35 3.91
N ASP A 12 -4.44 32.02 2.94
CA ASP A 12 -5.88 31.89 2.69
C ASP A 12 -6.23 30.48 2.20
N CYS A 13 -5.38 29.87 1.36
CA CYS A 13 -5.52 28.48 0.94
C CYS A 13 -5.58 27.48 2.12
N THR A 14 -4.98 27.80 3.28
CA THR A 14 -5.01 26.91 4.45
C THR A 14 -6.43 26.66 4.99
N ARG A 15 -7.38 27.57 4.72
CA ARG A 15 -8.78 27.44 5.14
C ARG A 15 -9.48 26.25 4.48
N PHE A 16 -9.04 25.88 3.26
CA PHE A 16 -9.60 24.78 2.47
C PHE A 16 -8.91 23.43 2.72
N CYS A 17 -7.84 23.39 3.53
CA CYS A 17 -7.14 22.15 3.88
C CYS A 17 -7.95 21.24 4.83
N GLY A 18 -9.02 21.75 5.45
CA GLY A 18 -9.87 20.97 6.36
C GLY A 18 -9.08 20.35 7.52
N LYS A 19 -9.14 19.01 7.64
CA LYS A 19 -8.42 18.23 8.67
C LYS A 19 -7.03 17.74 8.21
N ASP A 20 -6.62 18.07 6.99
CA ASP A 20 -5.32 17.64 6.46
C ASP A 20 -4.20 18.56 6.97
N VAL A 21 -3.56 18.11 8.05
CA VAL A 21 -2.46 18.81 8.71
C VAL A 21 -1.24 18.95 7.78
N PHE A 22 -1.02 17.99 6.88
CA PHE A 22 0.12 18.04 5.96
C PHE A 22 -0.03 19.19 4.98
N TRP A 23 -1.16 19.26 4.27
CA TRP A 23 -1.41 20.34 3.31
C TRP A 23 -1.44 21.70 3.99
N LYS A 24 -2.01 21.78 5.20
CA LYS A 24 -1.97 23.01 5.99
C LYS A 24 -0.54 23.51 6.23
N PHE A 25 0.38 22.63 6.62
CA PHE A 25 1.79 23.01 6.81
C PHE A 25 2.48 23.40 5.50
N VAL A 26 2.22 22.68 4.40
CA VAL A 26 2.79 23.01 3.08
C VAL A 26 2.39 24.43 2.66
N PHE A 27 1.09 24.75 2.71
CA PHE A 27 0.59 26.06 2.33
C PHE A 27 1.05 27.16 3.30
N GLU A 28 1.12 26.87 4.59
CA GLU A 28 1.66 27.81 5.58
C GLU A 28 3.14 28.13 5.31
N ASP A 29 3.98 27.12 5.08
CA ASP A 29 5.39 27.33 4.75
C ASP A 29 5.56 28.13 3.43
N MET A 30 4.73 27.84 2.42
CA MET A 30 4.71 28.61 1.16
C MET A 30 4.33 30.08 1.39
N ALA A 31 3.41 30.38 2.32
CA ALA A 31 3.05 31.75 2.68
C ALA A 31 4.25 32.54 3.25
N TYR A 32 5.17 31.85 3.94
CA TYR A 32 6.42 32.41 4.45
C TYR A 32 7.58 32.35 3.44
N GLY A 33 7.32 31.96 2.20
CA GLY A 33 8.33 31.86 1.14
C GLY A 33 9.23 30.64 1.22
N LYS A 34 8.82 29.60 1.96
CA LYS A 34 9.49 28.29 1.99
C LYS A 34 8.75 27.35 1.07
N PHE A 35 9.34 27.09 -0.09
CA PHE A 35 8.75 26.23 -1.10
C PHE A 35 9.36 24.82 -1.06
N PRO A 36 8.59 23.80 -1.50
CA PRO A 36 9.15 22.49 -1.76
C PRO A 36 10.30 22.55 -2.78
N PRO A 37 11.23 21.57 -2.77
CA PRO A 37 12.39 21.57 -3.65
C PRO A 37 12.02 21.73 -5.13
N GLY A 38 12.69 22.66 -5.81
CA GLY A 38 12.50 22.95 -7.23
C GLY A 38 11.26 23.77 -7.57
N ILE A 39 10.47 24.15 -6.56
CA ILE A 39 9.32 25.05 -6.70
C ILE A 39 9.73 26.45 -6.20
N TYR A 40 9.30 27.47 -6.93
CA TYR A 40 9.59 28.86 -6.61
C TYR A 40 8.51 29.77 -7.20
N ILE A 41 8.46 31.00 -6.72
CA ILE A 41 7.62 32.05 -7.30
C ILE A 41 8.50 32.99 -8.10
N GLN A 42 8.07 33.27 -9.33
CA GLN A 42 8.68 34.25 -10.19
C GLN A 42 7.60 35.25 -10.65
N LYS A 43 7.65 36.47 -10.10
CA LYS A 43 6.57 37.46 -10.24
C LYS A 43 5.25 36.88 -9.72
N ASP A 44 4.26 36.73 -10.58
CA ASP A 44 2.92 36.21 -10.26
C ASP A 44 2.73 34.73 -10.66
N TYR A 45 3.83 34.06 -11.00
CA TYR A 45 3.83 32.67 -11.42
C TYR A 45 4.43 31.75 -10.36
N LEU A 46 3.73 30.66 -10.05
CA LEU A 46 4.26 29.52 -9.33
C LEU A 46 4.89 28.57 -10.35
N CYS A 47 6.20 28.39 -10.25
CA CYS A 47 7.00 27.64 -11.20
C CYS A 47 7.63 26.41 -10.53
N CYS A 48 7.81 25.35 -11.31
CA CYS A 48 8.67 24.23 -10.98
C CYS A 48 9.68 24.01 -12.09
N SER A 49 10.97 23.98 -11.77
CA SER A 49 12.07 23.76 -12.73
C SER A 49 12.72 22.37 -12.60
N SER A 50 12.14 21.49 -11.79
CA SER A 50 12.65 20.12 -11.65
C SER A 50 12.46 19.35 -12.96
N LYS A 51 13.55 18.74 -13.46
CA LYS A 51 13.56 17.98 -14.72
C LYS A 51 12.47 16.90 -14.75
N GLY A 52 11.60 16.93 -15.75
CA GLY A 52 10.48 16.00 -15.92
C GLY A 52 9.25 16.27 -15.04
N LYS A 53 9.26 17.37 -14.29
CA LYS A 53 8.17 17.82 -13.39
C LYS A 53 7.86 19.31 -13.57
N GLU A 54 8.22 19.86 -14.73
CA GLU A 54 8.12 21.28 -15.00
C GLU A 54 6.65 21.71 -15.09
N PHE A 55 6.33 22.83 -14.44
CA PHE A 55 5.05 23.50 -14.60
C PHE A 55 5.18 25.00 -14.33
N VAL A 56 4.25 25.76 -14.87
CA VAL A 56 4.10 27.20 -14.64
C VAL A 56 2.63 27.47 -14.42
N TYR A 57 2.31 28.12 -13.30
CA TYR A 57 0.94 28.43 -12.91
C TYR A 57 0.80 29.91 -12.59
N LYS A 58 -0.11 30.60 -13.27
CA LYS A 58 -0.37 32.03 -13.05
C LYS A 58 -1.40 32.19 -11.93
N MET A 59 -1.01 32.84 -10.83
CA MET A 59 -1.88 33.05 -9.66
C MET A 59 -2.65 34.37 -9.74
N MET A 60 -1.99 35.42 -10.25
CA MET A 60 -2.53 36.78 -10.30
C MET A 60 -2.44 37.33 -11.72
N ASP A 61 -3.38 38.21 -12.06
CA ASP A 61 -3.34 39.01 -13.28
C ASP A 61 -3.51 40.48 -12.92
N ASN A 62 -2.53 41.31 -13.31
CA ASN A 62 -2.51 42.74 -12.97
C ASN A 62 -2.65 43.06 -11.47
N GLY A 63 -2.18 42.16 -10.59
CA GLY A 63 -2.28 42.32 -9.13
C GLY A 63 -3.60 41.86 -8.52
N GLU A 64 -4.55 41.38 -9.33
CA GLU A 64 -5.81 40.81 -8.88
C GLU A 64 -5.81 39.28 -9.01
N MET A 65 -6.54 38.60 -8.11
CA MET A 65 -6.72 37.16 -8.22
C MET A 65 -7.62 36.83 -9.41
N MET A 66 -7.13 35.97 -10.30
CA MET A 66 -7.91 35.53 -11.47
C MET A 66 -9.09 34.61 -11.10
N LYS A 67 -8.99 33.96 -9.94
CA LYS A 67 -9.88 32.87 -9.51
C LYS A 67 -10.19 33.00 -8.03
N SER A 68 -11.22 32.32 -7.57
CA SER A 68 -11.52 32.24 -6.14
C SER A 68 -10.40 31.54 -5.37
N GLU A 69 -10.26 31.86 -4.08
CA GLU A 69 -9.25 31.26 -3.20
C GLU A 69 -9.34 29.72 -3.19
N GLN A 70 -10.56 29.18 -3.28
CA GLN A 70 -10.80 27.74 -3.31
C GLN A 70 -10.27 27.11 -4.62
N GLU A 71 -10.55 27.71 -5.77
CA GLU A 71 -10.07 27.21 -7.06
C GLU A 71 -8.54 27.23 -7.12
N VAL A 72 -7.92 28.31 -6.61
CA VAL A 72 -6.45 28.39 -6.51
C VAL A 72 -5.90 27.29 -5.62
N TYR A 73 -6.51 27.05 -4.46
CA TYR A 73 -6.11 25.95 -3.57
C TYR A 73 -6.18 24.60 -4.29
N GLU A 74 -7.29 24.30 -4.96
CA GLU A 74 -7.50 23.02 -5.64
C GLU A 74 -6.51 22.81 -6.79
N GLU A 75 -6.27 23.82 -7.60
CA GLU A 75 -5.34 23.77 -8.72
C GLU A 75 -3.89 23.64 -8.27
N ILE A 76 -3.47 24.44 -7.28
CA ILE A 76 -2.11 24.37 -6.74
C ILE A 76 -1.90 23.02 -6.05
N ARG A 77 -2.84 22.56 -5.23
CA ARG A 77 -2.76 21.24 -4.60
C ARG A 77 -2.64 20.14 -5.65
N ASN A 78 -3.45 20.19 -6.71
CA ASN A 78 -3.39 19.22 -7.79
C ASN A 78 -2.04 19.25 -8.53
N LEU A 79 -1.49 20.43 -8.82
CA LEU A 79 -0.15 20.57 -9.42
C LEU A 79 0.95 20.00 -8.52
N LEU A 80 0.91 20.33 -7.23
CA LEU A 80 1.86 19.82 -6.25
C LEU A 80 1.77 18.29 -6.12
N GLN A 81 0.56 17.72 -6.14
CA GLN A 81 0.34 16.28 -6.08
C GLN A 81 0.79 15.56 -7.35
N THR A 82 0.34 16.03 -8.51
CA THR A 82 0.50 15.30 -9.78
C THR A 82 1.87 15.53 -10.43
N ARG A 83 2.39 16.77 -10.38
CA ARG A 83 3.65 17.15 -11.02
C ARG A 83 4.81 17.11 -10.04
N ALA A 84 4.68 17.72 -8.85
CA ALA A 84 5.78 17.72 -7.88
C ALA A 84 5.90 16.40 -7.10
N CYS A 85 4.86 15.56 -7.11
CA CYS A 85 4.74 14.34 -6.28
C CYS A 85 4.79 14.64 -4.78
N LEU A 86 4.25 15.80 -4.37
CA LEU A 86 4.12 16.17 -2.97
C LEU A 86 2.83 15.55 -2.44
N LEU A 87 2.95 14.62 -1.50
CA LEU A 87 1.85 13.81 -1.00
C LEU A 87 1.99 13.69 0.51
N SER A 88 0.87 13.70 1.24
CA SER A 88 0.89 13.28 2.64
C SER A 88 1.29 11.80 2.73
N ASP A 89 1.77 11.33 3.88
CA ASP A 89 2.08 9.90 4.08
C ASP A 89 0.89 8.99 3.75
N LYS A 90 -0.33 9.44 4.04
CA LYS A 90 -1.57 8.72 3.73
C LYS A 90 -1.82 8.66 2.21
N GLU A 91 -1.67 9.80 1.53
CA GLU A 91 -1.84 9.91 0.08
C GLU A 91 -0.75 9.13 -0.68
N ALA A 92 0.50 9.20 -0.22
CA ALA A 92 1.62 8.46 -0.78
C ALA A 92 1.39 6.95 -0.68
N LEU A 93 0.89 6.47 0.46
CA LEU A 93 0.51 5.05 0.62
C LEU A 93 -0.62 4.66 -0.32
N PHE A 94 -1.64 5.51 -0.48
CA PHE A 94 -2.77 5.25 -1.37
C PHE A 94 -2.39 5.29 -2.85
N GLN A 95 -1.63 6.29 -3.28
CA GLN A 95 -1.22 6.47 -4.67
C GLN A 95 -0.21 5.40 -5.10
N ARG A 96 0.70 5.00 -4.20
CA ARG A 96 1.58 3.84 -4.40
C ARG A 96 0.76 2.55 -4.54
N ARG A 97 -0.31 2.39 -3.74
CA ARG A 97 -1.21 1.24 -3.81
C ARG A 97 -2.03 1.20 -5.09
N ASN A 98 -2.45 2.34 -5.65
CA ASN A 98 -3.44 2.36 -6.72
C ASN A 98 -2.89 2.66 -8.13
N ILE A 99 -2.00 3.65 -8.28
CA ILE A 99 -1.63 4.17 -9.62
C ILE A 99 -0.36 3.50 -10.15
N LEU A 100 0.67 3.37 -9.31
CA LEU A 100 1.90 2.67 -9.68
C LEU A 100 1.66 1.17 -9.80
N HIS A 101 0.85 0.61 -8.91
CA HIS A 101 0.52 -0.81 -8.91
C HIS A 101 -0.25 -1.21 -10.18
N SER A 102 -1.33 -0.52 -10.53
CA SER A 102 -2.16 -0.87 -11.70
C SER A 102 -1.43 -0.68 -13.04
N ARG A 103 -0.75 0.45 -13.27
CA ARG A 103 -0.03 0.70 -14.53
C ARG A 103 1.18 -0.20 -14.71
N GLN A 104 1.96 -0.43 -13.66
CA GLN A 104 3.10 -1.33 -13.71
C GLN A 104 2.64 -2.78 -13.93
N ILE A 105 1.60 -3.23 -13.21
CA ILE A 105 1.05 -4.57 -13.38
C ILE A 105 0.51 -4.74 -14.79
N GLN A 106 -0.25 -3.78 -15.33
CA GLN A 106 -0.83 -3.91 -16.65
C GLN A 106 0.22 -3.95 -17.77
N PHE A 107 1.22 -3.07 -17.73
CA PHE A 107 2.33 -3.09 -18.68
C PHE A 107 3.14 -4.40 -18.59
N GLU A 108 3.38 -4.89 -17.38
CA GLU A 108 4.11 -6.14 -17.18
C GLU A 108 3.23 -7.35 -17.54
N ARG A 109 1.90 -7.31 -17.37
CA ARG A 109 0.98 -8.35 -17.86
C ARG A 109 1.05 -8.48 -19.37
N GLU A 110 1.03 -7.37 -20.09
CA GLU A 110 1.18 -7.36 -21.55
C GLU A 110 2.53 -7.96 -21.97
N ARG A 111 3.58 -7.70 -21.18
CA ARG A 111 4.92 -8.27 -21.39
C ARG A 111 5.01 -9.76 -21.09
N TYR A 112 4.25 -10.25 -20.10
CA TYR A 112 4.31 -11.63 -19.59
C TYR A 112 3.09 -12.47 -19.95
N ASN A 113 2.29 -12.04 -20.92
CA ASN A 113 0.98 -12.61 -21.21
C ASN A 113 1.07 -14.08 -21.69
N GLU A 114 2.18 -14.43 -22.35
CA GLU A 114 2.41 -15.74 -22.96
C GLU A 114 3.56 -16.54 -22.30
N GLU A 115 4.16 -16.00 -21.23
CA GLU A 115 5.37 -16.56 -20.66
C GLU A 115 5.12 -17.44 -19.44
N SER A 116 6.00 -18.43 -19.20
CA SER A 116 5.96 -19.24 -17.98
C SER A 116 6.29 -18.41 -16.72
N TRP A 117 5.77 -18.80 -15.55
CA TRP A 117 6.05 -18.17 -14.25
C TRP A 117 7.55 -17.93 -13.94
N ASN A 118 8.43 -18.75 -14.55
CA ASN A 118 9.88 -18.62 -14.41
C ASN A 118 10.46 -17.36 -15.05
N VAL A 119 9.82 -16.81 -16.09
CA VAL A 119 10.37 -15.66 -16.81
C VAL A 119 10.22 -14.35 -16.02
N ILE A 120 9.24 -14.30 -15.12
CA ILE A 120 9.01 -13.16 -14.23
C ILE A 120 10.13 -13.11 -13.16
N ARG A 121 11.14 -12.26 -13.38
CA ARG A 121 12.31 -12.13 -12.48
C ARG A 121 12.09 -11.16 -11.33
N LYS A 122 11.26 -10.14 -11.52
CA LYS A 122 11.06 -9.09 -10.51
C LYS A 122 10.16 -9.62 -9.39
N LYS A 123 10.71 -9.70 -8.17
CA LYS A 123 10.00 -10.16 -6.96
C LYS A 123 8.68 -9.44 -6.73
N ILE A 124 8.67 -8.11 -6.87
CA ILE A 124 7.46 -7.29 -6.64
C ILE A 124 6.31 -7.67 -7.57
N ILE A 125 6.60 -8.05 -8.83
CA ILE A 125 5.57 -8.47 -9.78
C ILE A 125 4.96 -9.81 -9.35
N LYS A 126 5.81 -10.76 -8.92
CA LYS A 126 5.35 -12.05 -8.41
C LYS A 126 4.47 -11.89 -7.18
N GLU A 127 4.86 -11.04 -6.23
CA GLU A 127 4.05 -10.75 -5.04
C GLU A 127 2.68 -10.16 -5.39
N ASN A 128 2.63 -9.24 -6.36
CA ASN A 128 1.37 -8.66 -6.83
C ASN A 128 0.47 -9.71 -7.49
N LEU A 129 1.02 -10.57 -8.36
CA LEU A 129 0.24 -11.64 -9.01
C LEU A 129 -0.31 -12.64 -7.98
N MET A 130 0.46 -12.94 -6.93
CA MET A 130 0.00 -13.77 -5.81
C MET A 130 -1.10 -13.08 -5.00
N GLU A 131 -1.01 -11.77 -4.76
CA GLU A 131 -2.06 -11.02 -4.07
C GLU A 131 -3.36 -11.05 -4.87
N GLU A 132 -3.29 -10.84 -6.20
CA GLU A 132 -4.44 -10.90 -7.09
C GLU A 132 -5.08 -12.29 -7.11
N TYR A 133 -4.28 -13.36 -7.24
CA TYR A 133 -4.77 -14.74 -7.14
C TYR A 133 -5.57 -15.00 -5.86
N VAL A 134 -5.10 -14.49 -4.72
CA VAL A 134 -5.80 -14.63 -3.44
C VAL A 134 -7.10 -13.81 -3.41
N LEU A 135 -7.12 -12.63 -4.02
CA LEU A 135 -8.32 -11.80 -4.13
C LEU A 135 -9.37 -12.40 -5.07
N GLU A 136 -8.96 -13.01 -6.17
CA GLU A 136 -9.86 -13.76 -7.04
C GLU A 136 -10.42 -14.99 -6.32
N SER A 137 -9.57 -15.71 -5.59
CA SER A 137 -9.98 -16.84 -4.75
C SER A 137 -10.99 -16.44 -3.68
N ARG A 138 -10.87 -15.25 -3.09
CA ARG A 138 -11.90 -14.70 -2.19
C ARG A 138 -13.25 -14.67 -2.88
N ASN A 139 -13.31 -14.07 -4.06
CA ASN A 139 -14.58 -13.84 -4.75
C ASN A 139 -15.17 -15.17 -5.20
N LYS A 140 -14.32 -16.09 -5.66
CA LYS A 140 -14.73 -17.41 -6.14
C LYS A 140 -15.21 -18.36 -5.02
N TYR A 141 -14.61 -18.28 -3.83
CA TYR A 141 -14.88 -19.20 -2.73
C TYR A 141 -15.46 -18.53 -1.48
N GLU A 142 -15.88 -17.27 -1.57
CA GLU A 142 -16.44 -16.49 -0.46
C GLU A 142 -15.55 -16.44 0.80
N LEU A 143 -14.23 -16.35 0.63
CA LEU A 143 -13.31 -16.35 1.77
C LEU A 143 -13.42 -15.06 2.60
N ASP A 144 -13.29 -15.18 3.92
CA ASP A 144 -13.26 -14.02 4.80
C ASP A 144 -11.91 -13.28 4.76
N SER A 145 -11.87 -12.07 5.34
CA SER A 145 -10.67 -11.23 5.34
C SER A 145 -9.49 -11.81 6.13
N GLN A 146 -9.74 -12.66 7.13
CA GLN A 146 -8.70 -13.34 7.91
C GLN A 146 -8.12 -14.52 7.12
N GLN A 147 -8.97 -15.29 6.45
CA GLN A 147 -8.58 -16.40 5.57
C GLN A 147 -7.71 -15.93 4.42
N ILE A 148 -8.06 -14.84 3.75
CA ILE A 148 -7.27 -14.23 2.67
C ILE A 148 -5.88 -13.82 3.17
N LYS A 149 -5.81 -13.10 4.29
CA LYS A 149 -4.52 -12.70 4.87
C LYS A 149 -3.65 -13.91 5.20
N ARG A 150 -4.27 -14.97 5.75
CA ARG A 150 -3.58 -16.22 6.08
C ARG A 150 -3.11 -16.93 4.81
N LEU A 151 -3.96 -17.07 3.80
CA LEU A 151 -3.63 -17.71 2.53
C LEU A 151 -2.47 -17.01 1.85
N PHE A 152 -2.53 -15.69 1.72
CA PHE A 152 -1.44 -14.90 1.13
C PHE A 152 -0.14 -15.07 1.93
N SER A 153 -0.21 -15.03 3.26
CA SER A 153 0.97 -15.26 4.12
C SER A 153 1.56 -16.67 3.92
N LEU A 154 0.73 -17.70 3.82
CA LEU A 154 1.17 -19.07 3.59
C LEU A 154 1.82 -19.25 2.22
N ILE A 155 1.26 -18.64 1.16
CA ILE A 155 1.87 -18.66 -0.18
C ILE A 155 3.25 -18.01 -0.13
N ILE A 156 3.38 -16.82 0.46
CA ILE A 156 4.66 -16.11 0.57
C ILE A 156 5.67 -16.92 1.39
N LEU A 157 5.28 -17.47 2.54
CA LEU A 157 6.13 -18.34 3.34
C LEU A 157 6.55 -19.59 2.55
N GLY A 158 5.64 -20.16 1.76
CA GLY A 158 5.95 -21.32 0.94
C GLY A 158 7.04 -21.04 -0.10
N PHE A 159 7.04 -19.85 -0.71
CA PHE A 159 8.14 -19.44 -1.59
C PHE A 159 9.44 -19.17 -0.83
N ILE A 160 9.37 -18.51 0.34
CA ILE A 160 10.55 -18.18 1.17
C ILE A 160 11.25 -19.46 1.64
N PHE A 161 10.48 -20.43 2.15
CA PHE A 161 10.98 -21.71 2.61
C PHE A 161 11.18 -22.73 1.49
N LYS A 162 10.94 -22.33 0.23
CA LYS A 162 11.04 -23.19 -0.95
C LYS A 162 10.20 -24.48 -0.82
N SER A 163 9.10 -24.44 -0.05
CA SER A 163 8.10 -25.51 -0.08
C SER A 163 7.17 -25.37 -1.29
N ILE A 164 7.05 -24.17 -1.85
CA ILE A 164 6.42 -23.88 -3.14
C ILE A 164 7.51 -23.44 -4.11
N HIS A 165 7.63 -24.17 -5.21
CA HIS A 165 8.55 -23.94 -6.32
C HIS A 165 7.81 -23.37 -7.52
N SER A 166 8.56 -22.87 -8.51
CA SER A 166 7.97 -22.36 -9.74
C SER A 166 7.12 -23.38 -10.51
N LYS A 167 7.44 -24.67 -10.43
CA LYS A 167 6.67 -25.74 -11.07
C LYS A 167 5.29 -25.94 -10.44
N ASP A 168 5.13 -25.50 -9.19
CA ASP A 168 3.89 -25.61 -8.44
C ASP A 168 2.93 -24.45 -8.77
N VAL A 169 3.31 -23.55 -9.69
CA VAL A 169 2.48 -22.42 -10.13
C VAL A 169 2.07 -22.62 -11.58
N SER A 170 0.77 -22.82 -11.79
CA SER A 170 0.17 -22.75 -13.11
C SER A 170 -0.12 -21.29 -13.46
N TYR A 171 0.53 -20.78 -14.50
CA TYR A 171 0.44 -19.38 -14.91
C TYR A 171 0.21 -19.30 -16.43
N SER A 172 -0.80 -18.54 -16.84
CA SER A 172 -1.13 -18.32 -18.24
C SER A 172 -1.96 -17.05 -18.42
N ASN A 173 -1.85 -16.40 -19.59
CA ASN A 173 -2.58 -15.19 -19.95
C ASN A 173 -2.40 -14.03 -18.95
N GLY A 174 -1.23 -13.93 -18.34
CA GLY A 174 -0.98 -12.89 -17.33
C GLY A 174 -1.50 -13.21 -15.91
N TYR A 175 -2.13 -14.38 -15.70
CA TYR A 175 -2.77 -14.75 -14.43
C TYR A 175 -2.22 -16.06 -13.85
N ILE A 176 -2.18 -16.14 -12.52
CA ILE A 176 -1.98 -17.41 -11.82
C ILE A 176 -3.32 -18.16 -11.85
N GLN A 177 -3.34 -19.30 -12.53
CA GLN A 177 -4.51 -20.16 -12.63
C GLN A 177 -4.67 -21.04 -11.38
N ALA A 178 -3.55 -21.53 -10.85
CA ALA A 178 -3.51 -22.36 -9.66
C ALA A 178 -2.12 -22.34 -9.00
N ILE A 179 -2.10 -22.52 -7.69
CA ILE A 179 -0.89 -22.81 -6.92
C ILE A 179 -1.10 -24.17 -6.25
N GLU A 180 -0.28 -25.16 -6.59
CA GLU A 180 -0.35 -26.49 -5.97
C GLU A 180 -0.09 -26.39 -4.46
N GLY A 181 -0.79 -27.23 -3.69
CA GLY A 181 -0.69 -27.25 -2.23
C GLY A 181 -1.80 -26.50 -1.51
N PHE A 182 -2.79 -25.97 -2.23
CA PHE A 182 -4.00 -25.35 -1.67
C PHE A 182 -5.25 -25.95 -2.29
N GLU A 183 -6.14 -26.45 -1.43
CA GLU A 183 -7.46 -26.95 -1.81
C GLU A 183 -8.53 -25.99 -1.31
N PHE A 184 -9.43 -25.61 -2.20
CA PHE A 184 -10.46 -24.62 -1.93
C PHE A 184 -11.83 -25.28 -1.84
N SER A 185 -12.61 -24.83 -0.87
CA SER A 185 -14.02 -25.17 -0.67
C SER A 185 -14.78 -23.88 -0.31
N PRO A 186 -16.12 -23.86 -0.41
CA PRO A 186 -16.90 -22.69 -0.04
C PRO A 186 -16.56 -22.25 1.39
N ARG A 187 -16.04 -21.02 1.51
CA ARG A 187 -15.62 -20.36 2.76
C ARG A 187 -14.47 -21.04 3.49
N THR A 188 -13.72 -21.91 2.83
CA THR A 188 -12.60 -22.63 3.46
C THR A 188 -11.46 -22.85 2.48
N VAL A 189 -10.23 -22.78 2.99
CA VAL A 189 -9.02 -23.12 2.24
C VAL A 189 -8.12 -23.97 3.10
N GLN A 190 -7.73 -25.12 2.57
CA GLN A 190 -6.84 -26.07 3.23
C GLN A 190 -5.48 -26.07 2.52
N CYS A 191 -4.41 -25.97 3.30
CA CYS A 191 -3.07 -26.17 2.76
C CYS A 191 -2.72 -27.65 2.85
N THR A 192 -2.57 -28.30 1.70
CA THR A 192 -2.21 -29.72 1.60
C THR A 192 -0.71 -29.96 1.59
N LYS A 193 0.07 -28.93 1.23
CA LYS A 193 1.53 -29.00 1.22
C LYS A 193 2.09 -28.67 2.61
N ASN A 194 3.04 -29.45 3.09
CA ASN A 194 3.74 -29.13 4.33
C ASN A 194 4.67 -27.92 4.09
N ILE A 195 4.17 -26.72 4.39
CA ILE A 195 4.94 -25.47 4.22
C ILE A 195 6.07 -25.37 5.24
N TYR A 196 5.96 -26.06 6.38
CA TYR A 196 6.93 -25.94 7.47
C TYR A 196 8.12 -26.87 7.32
N ASN A 197 8.06 -27.85 6.40
CA ASN A 197 9.08 -28.88 6.17
C ASN A 197 9.79 -29.35 7.45
N THR A 198 9.04 -29.43 8.54
CA THR A 198 9.43 -30.13 9.74
C THR A 198 8.98 -31.55 9.52
N GLU A 199 9.87 -32.52 9.67
CA GLU A 199 9.61 -33.97 9.68
C GLU A 199 8.68 -34.37 10.85
N LEU A 200 7.54 -33.73 10.98
CA LEU A 200 6.53 -33.95 11.99
C LEU A 200 5.18 -34.07 11.28
N ALA A 201 4.43 -35.10 11.67
CA ALA A 201 3.21 -35.64 11.06
C ALA A 201 2.23 -34.58 10.50
N PRO A 202 1.43 -34.94 9.46
CA PRO A 202 0.43 -34.05 8.88
C PRO A 202 -0.52 -33.50 9.96
N ILE A 203 -0.53 -32.19 10.12
CA ILE A 203 -1.48 -31.51 11.01
C ILE A 203 -2.74 -31.22 10.21
N THR A 204 -3.76 -32.05 10.40
CA THR A 204 -5.11 -31.78 9.88
C THR A 204 -5.73 -30.67 10.74
N TYR A 205 -5.85 -29.46 10.19
CA TYR A 205 -6.58 -28.38 10.85
C TYR A 205 -8.05 -28.43 10.43
N SER A 206 -8.89 -29.07 11.24
CA SER A 206 -10.35 -28.90 11.19
C SER A 206 -10.69 -27.52 11.76
N ILE A 207 -11.08 -26.57 10.91
CA ILE A 207 -11.48 -25.23 11.35
C ILE A 207 -12.95 -25.31 11.80
N HIS A 208 -13.18 -25.65 13.07
CA HIS A 208 -14.50 -25.47 13.68
C HIS A 208 -14.72 -23.99 14.03
N SER A 209 -15.92 -23.51 13.73
CA SER A 209 -16.48 -22.29 14.28
C SER A 209 -16.43 -22.32 15.81
N SER A 210 -16.05 -21.19 16.41
CA SER A 210 -15.69 -20.95 17.81
C SER A 210 -16.54 -21.70 18.86
N PRO A 211 -15.91 -22.33 19.88
CA PRO A 211 -16.63 -22.73 21.09
C PRO A 211 -16.80 -21.54 22.05
N THR A 212 -17.96 -21.50 22.70
CA THR A 212 -18.34 -20.54 23.73
C THR A 212 -17.44 -20.64 24.97
N LEU A 213 -17.01 -19.48 25.47
CA LEU A 213 -16.10 -19.32 26.61
C LEU A 213 -16.80 -19.67 27.94
N SER A 214 -16.23 -20.57 28.74
CA SER A 214 -16.39 -20.54 30.21
C SER A 214 -15.13 -21.05 30.95
N SER A 215 -14.42 -20.09 31.56
CA SER A 215 -13.65 -20.18 32.82
C SER A 215 -12.39 -21.10 32.89
N PRO A 216 -11.57 -21.03 33.98
CA PRO A 216 -10.42 -20.13 34.06
C PRO A 216 -9.05 -20.81 34.31
N LEU A 217 -8.02 -19.99 34.22
CA LEU A 217 -6.57 -20.23 34.25
C LEU A 217 -6.01 -21.08 35.42
N THR A 218 -4.96 -21.83 35.12
CA THR A 218 -3.88 -22.18 36.07
C THR A 218 -2.50 -21.86 35.45
N PRO A 219 -1.51 -21.38 36.23
CA PRO A 219 -0.19 -21.00 35.72
C PRO A 219 0.85 -22.11 35.92
N LEU A 220 1.73 -22.30 34.94
CA LEU A 220 2.94 -23.13 35.11
C LEU A 220 4.18 -22.40 34.60
N LYS A 221 5.24 -22.57 35.39
CA LYS A 221 6.52 -21.86 35.39
C LYS A 221 7.48 -22.36 34.29
N ASN A 222 8.11 -21.39 33.62
CA ASN A 222 9.55 -21.21 33.38
C ASN A 222 10.40 -22.35 32.75
N THR A 223 11.10 -22.09 31.63
CA THR A 223 12.58 -22.13 31.51
C THR A 223 13.12 -21.64 30.15
N ASN A 224 14.11 -20.75 30.25
CA ASN A 224 15.29 -20.47 29.40
C ASN A 224 15.21 -19.76 28.03
N PRO A 225 16.17 -18.83 27.74
CA PRO A 225 16.14 -17.98 26.56
C PRO A 225 16.95 -18.59 25.40
N LEU A 226 16.31 -18.73 24.23
CA LEU A 226 17.02 -18.93 22.96
C LEU A 226 17.31 -17.58 22.31
N THR A 227 18.57 -17.39 21.94
CA THR A 227 19.10 -16.27 21.14
C THR A 227 18.34 -16.13 19.82
N THR A 228 17.66 -14.99 19.65
CA THR A 228 16.97 -14.61 18.42
C THR A 228 17.88 -13.82 17.48
N THR A 229 18.31 -14.46 16.39
CA THR A 229 18.70 -13.71 15.18
C THR A 229 17.44 -13.10 14.58
N THR A 230 17.31 -11.79 14.72
CA THR A 230 16.16 -11.03 14.22
C THR A 230 16.40 -10.77 12.74
N THR A 231 15.83 -11.60 11.87
CA THR A 231 15.69 -11.25 10.45
C THR A 231 14.56 -10.24 10.35
N THR A 232 14.92 -8.97 10.22
CA THR A 232 13.98 -7.85 10.14
C THR A 232 13.09 -8.03 8.91
N LEU A 233 11.80 -8.31 9.13
CA LEU A 233 10.78 -8.17 8.10
C LEU A 233 10.86 -6.75 7.55
N SER A 234 10.85 -6.63 6.22
CA SER A 234 10.83 -5.33 5.54
C SER A 234 9.75 -4.45 6.16
N SER A 235 10.10 -3.20 6.50
CA SER A 235 9.23 -2.16 7.08
C SER A 235 7.94 -1.92 6.28
N HIS A 236 7.88 -2.43 5.04
CA HIS A 236 6.73 -2.49 4.16
C HIS A 236 5.58 -3.36 4.72
N TRP A 237 5.88 -4.47 5.39
CA TRP A 237 4.89 -5.45 5.88
C TRP A 237 4.24 -5.07 7.20
N VAL A 238 5.00 -4.46 8.12
CA VAL A 238 4.47 -3.95 9.40
C VAL A 238 3.38 -2.90 9.15
N LYS A 239 3.57 -2.05 8.13
CA LYS A 239 2.59 -1.03 7.71
C LYS A 239 1.39 -1.63 6.96
N TYR A 240 1.57 -2.71 6.20
CA TYR A 240 0.49 -3.44 5.52
C TYR A 240 -0.49 -4.07 6.52
N ILE A 241 0.02 -4.71 7.59
CA ILE A 241 -0.81 -5.31 8.65
C ILE A 241 -1.56 -4.25 9.46
N ALA A 242 -0.90 -3.12 9.78
CA ALA A 242 -1.51 -2.01 10.52
C ALA A 242 -2.63 -1.28 9.74
N GLY A 243 -2.56 -1.24 8.41
CA GLY A 243 -3.61 -0.63 7.58
C GLY A 243 -4.91 -1.44 7.54
N LEU A 244 -4.85 -2.75 7.74
CA LEU A 244 -6.02 -3.64 7.70
C LEU A 244 -6.78 -3.72 9.04
N THR A 245 -6.23 -3.20 10.13
CA THR A 245 -6.87 -3.13 11.46
C THR A 245 -7.63 -1.81 11.68
N MET A 246 -7.32 -0.75 10.93
CA MET A 246 -7.91 0.58 11.10
C MET A 246 -9.32 0.74 10.51
N ASN A 247 -9.78 -0.18 9.64
CA ASN A 247 -11.13 -0.12 9.03
C ASN A 247 -12.26 -0.69 9.92
N LYS A 248 -12.00 -1.04 11.19
CA LYS A 248 -13.01 -1.63 12.09
C LYS A 248 -13.56 -0.67 13.17
N LYS A 249 -13.26 0.64 13.10
CA LYS A 249 -13.68 1.63 14.12
C LYS A 249 -14.52 2.81 13.62
N GLN A 250 -15.09 2.74 12.41
CA GLN A 250 -16.07 3.73 11.93
C GLN A 250 -17.27 3.04 11.29
N SER A 251 -17.97 2.25 12.10
CA SER A 251 -19.36 1.82 11.85
C SER A 251 -19.94 1.34 13.17
N SER A 252 -20.14 2.28 14.08
CA SER A 252 -20.99 2.18 15.28
C SER A 252 -21.47 3.59 15.61
#